data_AF-A0A944GWW2-F1
#
_entry.id   AF-A0A944GWW2-F1
#
_cell.length_a   1.000
_cell.length_b   1.000
_cell.length_c   1.000
_cell.angle_alpha   90.00
_cell.angle_beta   90.00
_cell.angle_gamma   90.00
#
_symmetry.space_group_name_H-M   'P 1'
#
loop_
_entity.id
_entity.type
_entity.pdbx_description
1 polymer ?
#
loop_
_entity_poly.entity_id
_entity_poly.type
_entity_poly.pdbx_seq_one_letter_code
_entity_poly.pdbx_strand_id
1 'polypeptide(L)' 'MYEYKFVETSLGGFFSSPTHRETISEYAADGWRLVQVLPLAYNGHGKPTSYEIIFERPVLD' A
#
# COMPACT_ATOMS: atom_id res chain seq x y z
N MET A 1 -3.28 19.96 8.30
CA MET A 1 -2.09 19.09 8.08
C MET A 1 -2.55 17.77 7.45
N TYR A 2 -1.65 16.86 7.07
CA TYR A 2 -2.02 15.51 6.65
C TYR A 2 -1.46 14.49 7.63
N GLU A 3 -2.25 13.46 7.93
CA GLU A 3 -1.76 12.25 8.58
C GLU A 3 -1.55 11.17 7.51
N TYR A 4 -0.54 10.33 7.73
CA TYR A 4 -0.13 9.29 6.81
C TYR A 4 -0.34 7.91 7.42
N LYS A 5 -0.69 6.94 6.57
CA LYS A 5 -0.80 5.53 6.93
C LYS A 5 -0.02 4.66 5.95
N PHE A 6 0.77 3.75 6.49
CA PHE A 6 1.63 2.82 5.75
C PHE A 6 1.10 1.41 5.99
N VAL A 7 0.72 0.72 4.92
CA VAL A 7 0.09 -0.60 5.00
C VAL A 7 0.88 -1.56 4.12
N GLU A 8 1.47 -2.59 4.72
CA GLU A 8 2.11 -3.65 3.94
C GLU A 8 1.08 -4.34 3.04
N THR A 9 1.48 -4.63 1.81
CA THR A 9 0.66 -5.35 0.85
C THR A 9 1.48 -6.37 0.09
N SER A 10 0.79 -7.39 -0.43
CA SER A 10 1.34 -8.27 -1.45
C SER A 10 0.77 -7.90 -2.82
N LEU A 11 1.63 -7.85 -3.84
CA LEU A 11 1.18 -7.84 -5.24
C LEU A 11 0.97 -9.26 -5.79
N GLY A 12 0.89 -10.25 -4.90
CA GLY A 12 0.77 -11.65 -5.25
C GLY A 12 2.11 -12.30 -5.56
N GLY A 13 2.11 -13.62 -5.58
CA GLY A 13 3.27 -14.45 -5.89
C GLY A 13 2.83 -15.77 -6.53
N PHE A 14 3.71 -16.77 -6.57
CA PHE A 14 3.40 -18.07 -7.16
C PHE A 14 2.18 -18.78 -6.55
N PHE A 15 1.82 -18.47 -5.30
CA PHE A 15 0.74 -19.12 -4.56
C PHE A 15 -0.24 -18.15 -3.88
N SER A 16 -0.13 -16.84 -4.13
CA SER A 16 -1.00 -15.84 -3.50
C SER A 16 -1.49 -14.82 -4.52
N SER A 17 -2.76 -14.46 -4.38
CA SER A 17 -3.36 -13.38 -5.17
C SER A 17 -2.95 -12.01 -4.63
N PRO A 18 -2.84 -10.99 -5.49
CA PRO A 18 -2.65 -9.61 -5.06
C PRO A 18 -3.83 -9.12 -4.21
N THR A 19 -3.56 -8.54 -3.04
CA THR A 19 -4.59 -7.98 -2.15
C THR A 19 -4.69 -6.45 -2.21
N HIS A 20 -3.73 -5.79 -2.88
CA HIS A 20 -3.62 -4.32 -2.88
C HIS A 20 -4.90 -3.59 -3.33
N ARG A 21 -5.69 -4.16 -4.24
CA ARG A 21 -6.92 -3.52 -4.74
C ARG A 21 -8.02 -3.48 -3.69
N GLU A 22 -8.17 -4.57 -2.93
CA GLU A 22 -9.13 -4.68 -1.84
C GLU A 22 -8.74 -3.71 -0.73
N THR A 23 -7.46 -3.74 -0.32
CA THR A 23 -6.91 -2.79 0.66
C THR A 23 -7.13 -1.33 0.24
N ILE A 24 -6.81 -0.95 -1.00
CA ILE A 24 -7.05 0.43 -1.48
C ILE A 24 -8.54 0.80 -1.40
N SER A 25 -9.43 -0.11 -1.77
CA SER A 25 -10.87 0.14 -1.77
C SER A 25 -11.42 0.31 -0.35
N GLU A 26 -10.98 -0.52 0.59
CA GLU A 26 -11.33 -0.44 2.01
C GLU A 26 -10.88 0.90 2.61
N TYR A 27 -9.61 1.28 2.40
CA TYR A 27 -9.07 2.54 2.92
C TYR A 27 -9.71 3.78 2.26
N ALA A 28 -10.03 3.71 0.96
CA ALA A 28 -10.74 4.79 0.29
C ALA A 28 -12.15 5.00 0.88
N ALA A 29 -12.86 3.93 1.25
CA ALA A 29 -14.15 4.02 1.92
C ALA A 29 -14.04 4.70 3.31
N ASP A 30 -12.90 4.54 3.97
CA ASP A 30 -12.58 5.18 5.26
C ASP A 30 -12.02 6.62 5.13
N GLY A 31 -12.06 7.20 3.93
CA GLY A 31 -11.64 8.57 3.66
C GLY A 31 -10.14 8.76 3.47
N TRP A 32 -9.38 7.68 3.29
CA TRP A 32 -7.96 7.75 2.97
C TRP A 32 -7.71 7.88 1.46
N ARG A 33 -6.85 8.81 1.07
CA ARG A 33 -6.42 8.98 -0.31
C ARG A 33 -5.16 8.15 -0.57
N LEU A 34 -5.17 7.36 -1.65
CA LEU A 34 -3.97 6.69 -2.13
C LEU A 34 -2.93 7.73 -2.58
N VAL A 35 -1.72 7.63 -2.05
CA VAL A 35 -0.56 8.44 -2.45
C VAL A 35 0.37 7.63 -3.35
N GLN A 36 0.78 6.44 -2.91
CA GLN A 36 1.78 5.63 -3.61
C GLN A 36 1.71 4.16 -3.19
N VAL A 37 2.21 3.27 -4.06
CA VAL A 37 2.64 1.91 -3.69
C VAL A 37 4.17 1.84 -3.84
N LEU A 38 4.91 1.54 -2.76
CA LEU A 38 6.37 1.54 -2.74
C LEU A 38 6.94 0.13 -2.52
N PRO A 39 7.87 -0.34 -3.35
CA PRO A 39 8.68 -1.52 -3.04
C PRO A 39 9.63 -1.27 -1.87
N LEU A 40 9.61 -2.15 -0.88
CA LEU A 40 10.46 -2.03 0.33
C LEU A 40 11.74 -2.88 0.25
N ALA A 41 11.67 -4.02 -0.40
CA ALA A 41 12.78 -4.95 -0.53
C ALA A 41 12.89 -5.49 -1.95
N TYR A 42 14.12 -5.80 -2.37
CA TYR A 42 14.44 -6.35 -3.68
C TYR A 42 15.29 -7.62 -3.51
N ASN A 43 15.05 -8.63 -4.34
CA ASN A 43 15.91 -9.80 -4.39
C ASN A 43 17.20 -9.53 -5.19
N GLY A 44 18.12 -10.50 -5.22
CA GLY A 44 19.39 -10.40 -5.96
C GLY A 44 19.27 -10.22 -7.48
N HIS A 45 18.07 -10.28 -8.04
CA HIS A 45 17.77 -10.01 -9.46
C HIS A 45 17.03 -8.68 -9.66
N GLY A 46 16.95 -7.83 -8.62
CA GLY A 46 16.28 -6.52 -8.68
C GLY A 46 14.75 -6.60 -8.73
N LYS A 47 14.15 -7.75 -8.41
CA LYS A 47 12.69 -7.86 -8.32
C LYS A 47 12.21 -7.50 -6.91
N PRO A 48 11.21 -6.62 -6.77
CA PRO A 48 10.58 -6.36 -5.47
C PRO A 48 10.04 -7.63 -4.81
N THR A 49 10.17 -7.73 -3.49
CA THR A 49 9.67 -8.87 -2.69
C THR A 49 8.65 -8.47 -1.63
N SER A 50 8.56 -7.19 -1.30
CA SER A 50 7.55 -6.64 -0.40
C SER A 50 7.20 -5.22 -0.82
N TYR A 51 6.00 -4.79 -0.49
CA TYR A 51 5.45 -3.50 -0.88
C TYR A 51 4.68 -2.89 0.29
N GLU A 52 4.65 -1.57 0.33
CA GLU A 52 3.72 -0.82 1.16
C GLU A 52 2.81 0.04 0.29
N ILE A 53 1.59 0.26 0.78
CA ILE A 53 0.68 1.27 0.28
C ILE A 53 0.72 2.44 1.25
N ILE A 54 0.95 3.63 0.69
CA ILE A 54 1.01 4.89 1.41
C ILE A 54 -0.29 5.62 1.15
N PHE A 55 -1.01 5.91 2.22
CA PHE A 55 -2.22 6.71 2.22
C PHE A 55 -2.03 8.00 2.99
N GLU A 56 -2.84 9.00 2.68
CA GLU A 56 -2.96 10.21 3.49
C GLU A 56 -4.41 10.63 3.66
N ARG A 57 -4.70 11.39 4.72
CA ARG A 57 -5.96 12.12 4.87
C ARG A 57 -5.73 13.44 5.60
N PRO A 58 -6.59 14.46 5.40
CA PRO A 58 -6.49 15.71 6.15
C PRO A 58 -6.68 15.48 7.65
N VAL A 59 -5.82 16.08 8.48
CA VAL A 59 -6.09 16.26 9.91
C VAL A 59 -7.08 17.40 10.03
N LEU A 60 -8.26 17.09 10.58
CA LEU A 60 -9.26 18.10 10.93
C LEU A 60 -8.89 18.73 12.26
N ASP A 61 -9.00 20.05 12.34
CA ASP A 61 -8.77 20.85 13.55
C ASP A 61 -9.91 20.66 14.57
#